data_AF-A0A442MLE6-F1
#
_entry.id   AF-A0A442MLE6-F1
#
_cell.length_a   1.000
_cell.length_b   1.000
_cell.length_c   1.000
_cell.angle_alpha   90.00
_cell.angle_beta   90.00
_cell.angle_gamma   90.00
#
_symmetry.space_group_name_H-M   'P 1'
#
loop_
_entity.id
_entity.type
_entity.pdbx_description
1 polymer ?
#
loop_
_entity_poly.entity_id
_entity_poly.type
_entity_poly.pdbx_seq_one_letter_code
_entity_poly.pdbx_strand_id
1 'polypeptide(L)'
;MNDNLKPTIAELLDLKAKLEPLEAQYEAAKEVIRAAGADTYDVPGKGKVIVSAAVERKAKGTEIVIDPEKLEQADAKLKAQLFALGILKTETIYTRASKSKVEVKLAQEVKKAA
;
A
#
# COMPACT_ATOMS: atom_id res chain seq x y z
N MET A 1 -30.72 5.23 -9.87
CA MET A 1 -30.06 4.59 -8.70
C MET A 1 -30.72 3.25 -8.49
N ASN A 2 -29.96 2.20 -8.16
CA ASN A 2 -30.57 0.91 -7.88
C ASN A 2 -31.13 0.95 -6.45
N ASP A 3 -32.42 1.25 -6.31
CA ASP A 3 -33.06 1.53 -5.01
C ASP A 3 -32.96 0.35 -4.02
N ASN A 4 -32.79 -0.87 -4.54
CA ASN A 4 -32.59 -2.08 -3.76
C ASN A 4 -31.24 -2.12 -3.00
N LEU A 5 -30.25 -1.30 -3.39
CA LEU A 5 -28.93 -1.25 -2.75
C LEU A 5 -28.84 -0.19 -1.65
N LYS A 6 -29.83 0.71 -1.54
CA LYS A 6 -29.86 1.76 -0.51
C LYS A 6 -29.67 1.23 0.92
N PRO A 7 -30.34 0.15 1.38
CA PRO A 7 -30.13 -0.34 2.74
C PRO A 7 -28.70 -0.85 2.96
N THR A 8 -28.11 -1.56 1.98
CA THR A 8 -26.74 -2.08 2.06
C THR A 8 -25.70 -0.95 2.03
N ILE A 9 -25.94 0.11 1.27
CA ILE A 9 -25.06 1.30 1.23
C ILE A 9 -25.10 2.04 2.57
N ALA A 10 -26.28 2.20 3.17
CA ALA A 10 -26.42 2.80 4.50
C ALA A 10 -25.70 1.97 5.57
N GLU A 11 -25.90 0.65 5.56
CA GLU A 11 -25.22 -0.28 6.47
C GLU A 11 -23.69 -0.20 6.32
N LEU A 12 -23.18 -0.13 5.09
CA LEU A 12 -21.74 0.07 4.83
C LEU A 12 -21.21 1.39 5.41
N LEU A 13 -21.96 2.48 5.29
CA LEU A 13 -21.57 3.78 5.84
C LEU A 13 -21.58 3.76 7.37
N ASP A 14 -22.59 3.15 7.98
CA ASP A 14 -22.68 3.02 9.44
C ASP A 14 -21.55 2.14 10.01
N LEU A 15 -21.20 1.05 9.31
CA LEU A 15 -20.07 0.20 9.67
C LEU A 15 -18.75 0.96 9.56
N LYS A 16 -18.55 1.73 8.47
CA LYS A 16 -17.36 2.55 8.31
C LYS A 16 -17.25 3.61 9.41
N ALA A 17 -18.36 4.27 9.78
CA ALA A 17 -18.40 5.25 10.86
C ALA A 17 -18.00 4.67 12.23
N LYS A 18 -18.25 3.37 12.46
CA LYS A 18 -17.82 2.68 13.69
C LYS A 18 -16.37 2.20 13.61
N LEU A 19 -15.87 1.84 12.42
CA LEU A 19 -14.51 1.33 12.23
C LEU A 19 -13.45 2.43 12.34
N GLU A 20 -13.66 3.61 11.76
CA GLU A 20 -12.68 4.71 11.82
C GLU A 20 -12.17 5.05 13.25
N PRO A 21 -13.03 5.25 14.26
CA PRO A 21 -12.55 5.51 15.61
C PRO A 21 -11.85 4.30 16.23
N LEU A 22 -12.23 3.06 15.87
CA LEU A 22 -11.57 1.85 16.33
C LEU A 22 -10.19 1.66 15.69
N GLU A 23 -10.03 2.00 14.41
CA GLU A 23 -8.75 2.02 13.72
C GLU A 23 -7.80 3.04 14.35
N ALA A 24 -8.31 4.24 14.69
CA ALA A 24 -7.55 5.25 15.41
C ALA A 24 -7.09 4.77 16.80
N GLN A 25 -7.98 4.12 17.56
CA GLN A 25 -7.63 3.51 18.85
C GLN A 25 -6.62 2.37 18.71
N TYR A 26 -6.75 1.55 17.65
CA TYR A 26 -5.86 0.45 17.36
C TYR A 26 -4.44 0.92 17.03
N GLU A 27 -4.30 1.96 16.20
CA GLU A 27 -3.00 2.57 15.92
C GLU A 27 -2.42 3.25 17.17
N ALA A 28 -3.22 3.95 17.97
CA ALA A 28 -2.76 4.50 19.25
C ALA A 28 -2.25 3.40 20.21
N ALA A 29 -2.94 2.26 20.29
CA ALA A 29 -2.50 1.13 21.09
C ALA A 29 -1.18 0.52 20.57
N LYS A 30 -0.99 0.43 19.24
CA LYS A 30 0.29 0.00 18.65
C LYS A 30 1.44 0.92 19.04
N GLU A 31 1.24 2.24 19.05
CA GLU A 31 2.28 3.20 19.47
C GLU A 31 2.72 2.94 20.91
N VAL A 32 1.76 2.71 21.82
CA VAL A 32 2.06 2.36 23.23
C VAL A 32 2.89 1.08 23.32
N ILE A 33 2.53 0.04 22.56
CA ILE A 33 3.26 -1.24 22.56
C ILE A 33 4.64 -1.08 21.92
N ARG A 34 4.78 -0.26 20.87
CA ARG A 34 6.07 -0.01 20.20
C ARG A 34 7.08 0.65 21.14
N ALA A 35 6.63 1.49 22.06
CA ALA A 35 7.48 2.11 23.08
C ALA A 35 8.08 1.10 24.08
N ALA A 36 7.47 -0.09 24.24
CA ALA A 36 7.99 -1.15 25.11
C ALA A 36 9.18 -1.92 24.52
N GLY A 37 9.51 -1.70 23.24
CA GLY A 37 10.63 -2.36 22.57
C GLY A 37 10.25 -3.63 21.82
N ALA A 38 11.25 -4.23 21.16
CA ALA A 38 11.06 -5.40 20.30
C ALA A 38 10.83 -6.67 21.14
N ASP A 39 9.64 -7.24 21.04
CA ASP A 39 9.25 -8.45 21.76
C ASP A 39 8.05 -9.13 21.11
N THR A 40 7.63 -10.24 21.69
CA THR A 40 6.53 -11.08 21.27
C THR A 40 5.59 -11.32 22.45
N TYR A 41 4.34 -10.91 22.29
CA TYR A 41 3.30 -11.04 23.31
C TYR A 41 2.23 -12.03 22.84
N ASP A 42 2.09 -13.15 23.53
CA ASP A 42 1.02 -14.13 23.29
C ASP A 42 -0.15 -13.89 24.25
N VAL A 43 -1.36 -13.82 23.72
CA VAL A 43 -2.60 -13.63 24.49
C VAL A 43 -3.48 -14.86 24.28
N PRO A 44 -3.59 -15.74 25.30
CA PRO A 44 -4.36 -16.97 25.20
C PRO A 44 -5.80 -16.73 24.73
N GLY A 45 -6.21 -17.47 23.70
CA GLY A 45 -7.55 -17.38 23.11
C GLY A 45 -7.82 -16.16 22.23
N LYS A 46 -6.86 -15.24 22.06
CA LYS A 46 -7.00 -14.04 21.19
C LYS A 46 -5.96 -13.98 20.06
N GLY A 47 -4.72 -14.40 20.31
CA GLY A 47 -3.66 -14.41 19.29
C GLY A 47 -2.36 -13.79 19.80
N LYS A 48 -1.55 -13.28 18.87
CA LYS A 48 -0.16 -12.87 19.14
C LYS A 48 0.14 -11.49 18.57
N VAL A 49 0.88 -10.67 19.31
CA VAL A 49 1.43 -9.37 18.88
C VAL A 49 2.94 -9.47 18.80
N ILE A 50 3.52 -9.08 17.66
CA ILE A 50 4.97 -9.12 17.44
C ILE A 50 5.45 -7.70 17.16
N VAL A 51 6.36 -7.20 18.00
CA VAL A 51 7.03 -5.91 17.82
C VAL A 51 8.45 -6.19 17.33
N SER A 52 8.75 -5.76 16.11
CA SER A 52 10.09 -5.88 15.55
C SER A 52 10.97 -4.70 15.97
N ALA A 53 12.28 -4.94 16.12
CA ALA A 53 13.25 -3.87 16.38
C ALA A 53 13.29 -2.88 15.22
N ALA A 54 13.61 -1.62 15.53
CA ALA A 54 13.86 -0.61 14.52
C ALA A 54 15.05 -1.05 13.65
N VAL A 55 14.85 -1.10 12.34
CA VAL A 55 15.90 -1.48 11.39
C VAL A 55 16.70 -0.24 11.03
N GLU A 56 17.99 -0.23 11.35
CA GLU A 56 18.91 0.81 10.88
C GLU A 56 19.06 0.73 9.35
N ARG A 57 19.07 1.89 8.68
CA ARG A 57 19.37 1.97 7.26
C ARG A 57 20.80 1.50 7.02
N LYS A 58 20.95 0.29 6.50
CA LYS A 58 22.23 -0.25 6.01
C LYS A 58 22.26 -0.17 4.49
N ALA A 59 23.36 0.31 3.94
CA ALA A 59 23.59 0.28 2.50
C ALA A 59 23.67 -1.19 2.06
N LYS A 60 22.69 -1.64 1.28
CA LYS A 60 22.64 -3.02 0.74
C LYS A 60 23.56 -3.20 -0.48
N GLY A 61 23.98 -2.10 -1.10
CA GLY A 61 24.77 -2.04 -2.32
C GLY A 61 24.32 -0.88 -3.21
N THR A 62 24.84 -0.85 -4.43
CA THR A 62 24.39 0.04 -5.52
C THR A 62 23.69 -0.78 -6.59
N GLU A 63 22.62 -0.24 -7.14
CA GLU A 63 21.86 -0.85 -8.24
C GLU A 63 21.93 0.07 -9.46
N ILE A 64 22.03 -0.51 -10.66
CA ILE A 64 21.96 0.25 -11.90
C ILE A 64 20.50 0.61 -12.14
N VAL A 65 20.15 1.88 -11.98
CA VAL A 65 18.83 2.42 -12.30
C VAL A 65 18.88 3.06 -13.67
N ILE A 66 17.98 2.62 -14.55
CA ILE A 66 17.85 3.17 -15.90
C ILE A 66 16.82 4.30 -15.85
N ASP A 67 17.25 5.49 -16.27
CA ASP A 67 16.39 6.67 -16.42
C ASP A 67 15.56 6.51 -17.71
N PRO A 68 14.21 6.35 -17.61
CA PRO A 68 13.38 6.09 -18.78
C PRO A 68 13.36 7.24 -19.78
N GLU A 69 13.38 8.48 -19.30
CA GLU A 69 13.31 9.67 -20.16
C GLU A 69 14.60 9.83 -20.97
N LYS A 70 15.75 9.59 -20.34
CA LYS A 70 17.05 9.61 -21.04
C LYS A 70 17.21 8.42 -21.97
N LEU A 71 16.71 7.26 -21.59
CA LEU A 71 16.70 6.11 -22.48
C LEU A 71 15.85 6.42 -23.71
N GLU A 72 14.69 7.06 -23.57
CA GLU A 72 13.83 7.44 -24.69
C GLU A 72 14.48 8.47 -25.63
N GLN A 73 15.26 9.41 -25.09
CA GLN A 73 16.01 10.39 -25.87
C GLN A 73 17.30 9.82 -26.51
N ALA A 74 17.75 8.64 -26.08
CA ALA A 74 18.97 8.04 -26.60
C ALA A 74 18.85 7.63 -28.08
N ASP A 75 19.98 7.69 -28.78
CA ASP A 75 20.09 7.31 -30.19
C ASP A 75 19.62 5.86 -30.43
N ALA A 76 18.96 5.64 -31.56
CA ALA A 76 18.40 4.34 -31.94
C ALA A 76 19.48 3.26 -32.06
N LYS A 77 20.68 3.63 -32.51
CA LYS A 77 21.83 2.71 -32.60
C LYS A 77 22.29 2.25 -31.21
N LEU A 78 22.34 3.16 -30.24
CA LEU A 78 22.71 2.85 -28.86
C LEU A 78 21.66 1.95 -28.20
N LYS A 79 20.37 2.24 -28.37
CA LYS A 79 19.28 1.36 -27.89
C LYS A 79 19.41 -0.05 -28.44
N ALA A 80 19.61 -0.18 -29.76
CA ALA A 80 19.77 -1.49 -30.40
C ALA A 80 20.97 -2.27 -29.84
N GLN A 81 22.09 -1.60 -29.56
CA GLN A 81 23.25 -2.22 -28.92
C GLN A 81 22.94 -2.68 -27.48
N LEU A 82 22.23 -1.87 -26.69
CA LEU A 82 21.86 -2.22 -25.32
C LEU A 82 20.90 -3.43 -25.26
N PHE A 83 19.98 -3.55 -26.21
CA PHE A 83 19.14 -4.75 -26.37
C PHE A 83 19.95 -5.95 -26.87
N ALA A 84 20.85 -5.77 -27.85
CA ALA A 84 21.68 -6.85 -28.38
C ALA A 84 22.65 -7.44 -27.33
N LEU A 85 23.16 -6.60 -26.42
CA LEU A 85 23.99 -7.02 -25.29
C LEU A 85 23.18 -7.66 -24.15
N GLY A 86 21.85 -7.69 -24.23
CA GLY A 86 20.97 -8.24 -23.20
C GLY A 86 20.87 -7.39 -21.93
N ILE A 87 21.31 -6.13 -21.98
CA ILE A 87 21.24 -5.17 -20.85
C ILE A 87 19.81 -4.65 -20.70
N LEU A 88 19.13 -4.43 -21.83
CA LEU A 88 17.71 -4.08 -21.88
C LEU A 88 16.89 -5.28 -22.33
N LYS A 89 15.75 -5.49 -21.69
CA LYS A 89 14.72 -6.46 -22.09
C LYS A 89 13.35 -5.83 -21.95
N THR A 90 12.44 -6.21 -22.85
CA THR A 90 11.03 -5.86 -22.75
C THR A 90 10.27 -7.01 -22.11
N GLU A 91 9.60 -6.76 -20.99
CA GLU A 91 8.68 -7.70 -20.37
C GLU A 91 7.27 -7.15 -20.45
N THR A 92 6.32 -7.98 -20.83
CA THR A 92 4.90 -7.61 -20.80
C THR A 92 4.42 -7.68 -19.36
N ILE A 93 4.22 -6.51 -18.74
CA ILE A 93 3.64 -6.40 -17.40
C ILE A 93 2.13 -6.21 -17.55
N TYR A 94 1.37 -7.15 -17.03
CA TYR A 94 -0.09 -7.03 -16.95
C TYR A 94 -0.47 -6.27 -15.68
N THR A 95 -1.42 -5.35 -15.80
CA THR A 95 -2.08 -4.80 -14.62
C THR A 95 -2.86 -5.91 -13.92
N ARG A 96 -2.87 -5.90 -12.60
CA ARG A 96 -3.63 -6.90 -11.83
C ARG A 96 -5.11 -6.77 -12.17
N ALA A 97 -5.74 -7.85 -12.63
CA ALA A 97 -7.19 -7.92 -12.72
C ALA A 97 -7.77 -7.76 -11.31
N SER A 98 -8.47 -6.66 -11.06
CA SER A 98 -9.17 -6.39 -9.80
C SER A 98 -10.68 -6.37 -10.05
N LYS A 99 -11.44 -6.88 -9.08
CA LYS A 99 -12.89 -6.64 -9.03
C LYS A 99 -13.15 -5.13 -8.87
N SER A 100 -14.33 -4.68 -9.26
CA SER A 100 -14.77 -3.29 -9.07
C SER A 100 -14.56 -2.85 -7.62
N LYS A 101 -13.89 -1.70 -7.46
CA LYS A 101 -13.58 -1.11 -6.14
C LYS A 101 -14.83 -0.39 -5.63
N VAL A 102 -15.31 -0.77 -4.44
CA VAL A 102 -16.31 0.00 -3.69
C VAL A 102 -15.56 0.86 -2.69
N GLU A 103 -15.50 2.17 -2.95
CA GLU A 103 -14.97 3.14 -1.99
C GLU A 103 -16.11 3.73 -1.16
N VAL A 104 -16.08 3.49 0.15
CA VAL A 104 -17.00 4.14 1.10
C VAL A 104 -16.25 5.33 1.69
N LYS A 105 -16.75 6.55 1.51
CA LYS A 105 -16.18 7.77 2.10
C LYS A 105 -17.22 8.40 3.02
N LEU A 106 -16.85 8.72 4.25
CA LEU A 106 -17.76 9.43 5.13
C LEU A 106 -17.90 10.87 4.66
N ALA A 107 -19.06 11.50 4.94
CA ALA A 107 -19.33 12.87 4.51
C ALA A 107 -18.28 13.89 4.98
N GLN A 108 -17.61 13.63 6.11
CA GLN A 108 -16.53 14.46 6.63
C GLN A 108 -15.23 14.33 5.81
N GLU A 109 -14.94 13.16 5.24
CA GLU A 109 -13.77 12.95 4.38
C GLU A 109 -13.97 13.58 3.00
N VAL A 110 -15.19 13.54 2.46
CA VAL A 110 -15.53 14.15 1.16
C VAL A 110 -15.36 15.67 1.18
N LYS A 111 -15.67 16.33 2.31
CA LYS A 111 -15.49 17.79 2.48
C LYS A 111 -14.04 18.22 2.67
N LYS A 112 -13.14 17.34 3.10
CA LYS A 112 -11.71 17.64 3.24
C LYS A 112 -10.93 17.50 1.92
N ALA A 113 -11.50 16.80 0.95
CA ALA A 113 -10.90 16.53 -0.35
C ALA A 113 -11.43 17.43 -1.48
N ALA A 114 -12.27 18.43 -1.16
CA ALA A 114 -12.81 19.43 -2.05
C ALA A 114 -12.29 20.82 -1.65
#